data_AF-A0A0G1SLV0-F1
#
_entry.id   AF-A0A0G1SLV0-F1
#
_cell.length_a   1.000
_cell.length_b   1.000
_cell.length_c   1.000
_cell.angle_alpha   90.00
_cell.angle_beta   90.00
_cell.angle_gamma   90.00
#
_symmetry.space_group_name_H-M   'P 1'
#
loop_
_entity.id
_entity.type
_entity.pdbx_description
1 polymer ?
#
loop_
_entity_poly.entity_id
_entity_poly.type
_entity_poly.pdbx_seq_one_letter_code
_entity_poly.pdbx_strand_id
1 'polypeptide(L)'
;MKFTLHLARKKTAQGRKFSRGGDFAKALLEKQKVRFHYGIAERQFKRYALDVIAKKTANQDRALYEKLETRLDNVVYRLGLAASRAAARQMVCHCHIRVNGKRVNMPSYGVYAGDVISVRPGSMRKAIFNDISAKLQEKQKEGFFPPWLTVEPKKVEAKITGMPQMKETGTHFDFAPVLEFYKR
;
A
#
# COMPACT_ATOMS: atom_id res chain seq x y z
N MET A 1 -43.11 -7.84 -14.37
CA MET A 1 -42.86 -8.99 -13.48
C MET A 1 -41.53 -9.74 -13.77
N LYS A 2 -40.43 -9.05 -14.10
CA LYS A 2 -39.11 -9.68 -14.39
C LYS A 2 -37.99 -9.29 -13.41
N PHE A 3 -38.27 -8.39 -12.46
CA PHE A 3 -37.29 -7.92 -11.46
C PHE A 3 -37.28 -8.74 -10.16
N THR A 4 -38.33 -9.52 -9.89
CA THR A 4 -38.46 -10.30 -8.64
C THR A 4 -37.65 -11.61 -8.65
N LEU A 5 -37.34 -12.15 -9.83
CA LEU A 5 -36.58 -13.40 -9.97
C LEU A 5 -35.07 -13.26 -9.68
N HIS A 6 -34.49 -12.06 -9.84
CA HIS A 6 -33.06 -11.85 -9.57
C HIS A 6 -32.74 -11.86 -8.07
N LEU A 7 -33.67 -11.38 -7.23
CA LEU A 7 -33.55 -11.41 -5.76
C LEU A 7 -33.74 -12.81 -5.16
N ALA A 8 -34.48 -13.69 -5.85
CA ALA A 8 -34.72 -15.06 -5.40
C ALA A 8 -33.51 -16.00 -5.58
N ARG A 9 -32.57 -15.65 -6.47
CA ARG A 9 -31.41 -16.51 -6.81
C ARG A 9 -30.27 -16.46 -5.78
N LYS A 10 -30.38 -15.61 -4.75
CA LYS A 10 -29.36 -15.43 -3.70
C LYS A 10 -29.49 -16.38 -2.51
N LYS A 11 -30.52 -17.24 -2.46
CA LYS A 11 -30.82 -18.11 -1.30
C LYS A 11 -30.41 -19.58 -1.42
N THR A 12 -29.71 -19.99 -2.49
CA THR A 12 -29.23 -21.37 -2.66
C THR A 12 -27.77 -21.42 -3.08
N ALA A 13 -26.90 -20.84 -2.27
CA ALA A 13 -25.51 -21.28 -2.19
C ALA A 13 -25.29 -21.74 -0.74
N GLN A 14 -25.75 -22.95 -0.43
CA GLN A 14 -25.23 -23.68 0.73
C GLN A 14 -23.72 -23.62 0.63
N GLY A 15 -23.11 -22.87 1.54
CA GLY A 15 -21.67 -22.69 1.59
C GLY A 15 -21.04 -24.08 1.65
N ARG A 16 -20.41 -24.49 0.55
CA ARG A 16 -19.45 -25.59 0.60
C ARG A 16 -18.51 -25.20 1.73
N LYS A 17 -18.56 -25.96 2.84
CA LYS A 17 -17.55 -25.87 3.89
C LYS A 17 -16.22 -26.02 3.17
N PHE A 18 -15.54 -24.90 2.93
CA PHE A 18 -14.15 -24.96 2.54
C PHE A 18 -13.50 -25.78 3.64
N SER A 19 -12.99 -26.97 3.27
CA SER A 19 -12.15 -27.76 4.15
C SER A 19 -11.21 -26.77 4.83
N ARG A 20 -11.08 -26.86 6.17
CA ARG A 20 -10.10 -26.07 6.92
C ARG A 20 -8.75 -26.39 6.28
N GLY A 21 -8.33 -25.54 5.35
CA GLY A 21 -7.24 -25.87 4.47
C GLY A 21 -6.00 -26.10 5.30
N GLY A 22 -5.17 -27.07 4.88
CA GLY A 22 -3.87 -27.30 5.49
C GLY A 22 -3.01 -26.05 5.44
N ASP A 23 -1.84 -26.08 6.06
CA ASP A 23 -1.03 -24.87 6.28
C ASP A 23 -0.65 -24.16 4.96
N PHE A 24 -0.54 -24.90 3.86
CA PHE A 24 -0.39 -24.33 2.52
C PHE A 24 -1.54 -23.39 2.11
N ALA A 25 -2.78 -23.79 2.37
CA ALA A 25 -3.95 -22.99 2.00
C ALA A 25 -4.03 -21.70 2.83
N LYS A 26 -3.65 -21.76 4.12
CA LYS A 26 -3.54 -20.57 4.97
C LYS A 26 -2.47 -19.61 4.44
N ALA A 27 -1.27 -20.14 4.15
CA ALA A 27 -0.17 -19.36 3.60
C ALA A 27 -0.53 -18.72 2.24
N LEU A 28 -1.20 -19.47 1.36
CA LEU A 28 -1.70 -18.97 0.09
C LEU A 28 -2.73 -17.83 0.29
N LEU A 29 -3.66 -17.97 1.23
CA LEU A 29 -4.66 -16.95 1.51
C LEU A 29 -4.03 -15.65 2.04
N GLU A 30 -3.11 -15.74 2.99
CA GLU A 30 -2.40 -14.56 3.50
C GLU A 30 -1.59 -13.87 2.40
N LYS A 31 -0.91 -14.66 1.56
CA LYS A 31 -0.20 -14.15 0.37
C LYS A 31 -1.14 -13.35 -0.54
N GLN A 32 -2.32 -13.90 -0.83
CA GLN A 32 -3.30 -13.23 -1.67
C GLN A 32 -3.84 -11.95 -1.02
N LYS A 33 -4.15 -11.97 0.28
CA LYS A 33 -4.61 -10.79 1.02
C LYS A 33 -3.61 -9.64 0.93
N VAL A 34 -2.34 -9.91 1.25
CA VAL A 34 -1.26 -8.91 1.17
C VAL A 34 -1.12 -8.40 -0.26
N ARG A 35 -1.05 -9.30 -1.24
CA ARG A 35 -0.88 -8.92 -2.65
C ARG A 35 -2.00 -8.02 -3.16
N PHE A 36 -3.25 -8.35 -2.84
CA PHE A 36 -4.41 -7.55 -3.23
C PHE A 36 -4.48 -6.23 -2.47
N HIS A 37 -4.12 -6.22 -1.19
CA HIS A 37 -4.10 -5.00 -0.38
C HIS A 37 -3.15 -3.94 -0.96
N TYR A 38 -1.93 -4.34 -1.34
CA TYR A 38 -0.96 -3.44 -1.96
C TYR A 38 -1.14 -3.28 -3.47
N GLY A 39 -2.02 -4.06 -4.11
CA GLY A 39 -2.29 -3.97 -5.56
C GLY A 39 -1.10 -4.37 -6.44
N ILE A 40 -0.30 -5.36 -6.01
CA ILE A 40 0.94 -5.77 -6.69
C ILE A 40 0.71 -7.04 -7.52
N ALA A 41 1.41 -7.15 -8.66
CA ALA A 41 1.40 -8.36 -9.46
C ALA A 41 2.20 -9.50 -8.80
N GLU A 42 1.77 -10.75 -8.96
CA GLU A 42 2.41 -11.93 -8.34
C GLU A 42 3.92 -11.99 -8.63
N ARG A 43 4.32 -11.74 -9.89
CA ARG A 43 5.74 -11.74 -10.29
C ARG A 43 6.58 -10.73 -9.48
N GLN A 44 6.03 -9.55 -9.25
CA GLN A 44 6.73 -8.50 -8.49
C GLN A 44 6.73 -8.82 -6.99
N PHE A 45 5.63 -9.36 -6.48
CA PHE A 45 5.53 -9.77 -5.08
C PHE A 45 6.49 -10.92 -4.75
N LYS A 46 6.56 -11.94 -5.61
CA LYS A 46 7.54 -13.03 -5.53
C LYS A 46 8.97 -12.49 -5.48
N ARG A 47 9.32 -11.53 -6.35
CA ARG A 47 10.65 -10.91 -6.32
C ARG A 47 10.95 -10.25 -4.98
N TYR A 48 10.00 -9.53 -4.41
CA TYR A 48 10.21 -8.90 -3.10
C TYR A 48 10.40 -9.91 -1.97
N ALA A 49 9.62 -10.99 -1.94
CA ALA A 49 9.80 -12.05 -0.96
C ALA A 49 11.15 -12.75 -1.12
N LEU A 50 11.54 -13.12 -2.35
CA LEU A 50 12.82 -13.78 -2.61
C LEU A 50 14.02 -12.89 -2.29
N ASP A 51 13.97 -11.60 -2.62
CA ASP A 51 15.03 -10.64 -2.27
C ASP A 51 15.24 -10.57 -0.75
N VAL A 52 14.14 -10.63 0.02
CA VAL A 52 14.20 -10.61 1.49
C VAL A 52 14.71 -11.93 2.05
N ILE A 53 14.28 -13.06 1.48
CA ILE A 53 14.76 -14.39 1.86
C ILE A 53 16.28 -14.51 1.60
N ALA A 54 16.73 -14.04 0.43
CA ALA A 54 18.13 -14.09 0.01
C ALA A 54 19.06 -13.27 0.94
N LYS A 55 18.57 -12.17 1.52
CA LYS A 55 19.34 -11.34 2.46
C LYS A 55 19.60 -12.00 3.81
N LYS A 56 18.96 -13.15 4.12
CA LYS A 56 19.13 -13.92 5.37
C LYS A 56 19.07 -13.08 6.66
N THR A 57 18.30 -11.99 6.64
CA THR A 57 18.12 -11.13 7.82
C THR A 57 17.27 -11.87 8.87
N ALA A 58 17.54 -11.66 10.16
CA ALA A 58 16.80 -12.30 11.24
C ALA A 58 15.27 -12.00 11.21
N ASN A 59 14.89 -10.79 10.79
CA ASN A 59 13.49 -10.33 10.76
C ASN A 59 12.99 -10.16 9.31
N GLN A 60 12.81 -11.27 8.60
CA GLN A 60 12.38 -11.28 7.19
C GLN A 60 10.95 -10.72 7.00
N ASP A 61 10.07 -10.99 7.94
CA ASP A 61 8.70 -10.46 8.00
C ASP A 61 8.68 -8.94 8.03
N ARG A 62 9.45 -8.33 8.93
CA ARG A 62 9.59 -6.88 9.07
C ARG A 62 10.19 -6.26 7.81
N ALA A 63 11.22 -6.89 7.24
CA ALA A 63 11.86 -6.42 6.01
C ALA A 63 10.91 -6.47 4.79
N LEU A 64 10.06 -7.50 4.69
CA LEU A 64 9.04 -7.57 3.64
C LEU A 64 7.98 -6.49 3.82
N TYR A 65 7.49 -6.28 5.04
CA TYR A 65 6.56 -5.21 5.37
C TYR A 65 7.15 -3.84 5.01
N GLU A 66 8.38 -3.57 5.43
CA GLU A 66 9.09 -2.32 5.14
C GLU A 66 9.19 -2.08 3.63
N LYS A 67 9.57 -3.10 2.86
CA LYS A 67 9.70 -3.02 1.40
C LYS A 67 8.37 -2.76 0.68
N LEU A 68 7.24 -3.18 1.26
CA LEU A 68 5.91 -2.91 0.71
C LEU A 68 5.42 -1.51 1.09
N GLU A 69 5.65 -1.09 2.34
CA GLU A 69 5.23 0.23 2.80
C GLU A 69 6.03 1.37 2.17
N THR A 70 7.33 1.18 1.93
CA THR A 70 8.26 2.15 1.30
C THR A 70 8.09 2.30 -0.21
N ARG A 71 7.08 1.68 -0.83
CA ARG A 71 6.79 1.92 -2.25
C ARG A 71 6.17 3.30 -2.43
N LEU A 72 6.60 4.04 -3.45
CA LEU A 72 6.11 5.40 -3.72
C LEU A 72 4.60 5.48 -3.87
N ASP A 73 3.96 4.51 -4.55
CA ASP A 73 2.49 4.48 -4.65
C ASP A 73 1.80 4.33 -3.30
N ASN A 74 2.33 3.45 -2.44
CA ASN A 74 1.80 3.26 -1.09
C ASN A 74 2.07 4.49 -0.21
N VAL A 75 3.25 5.10 -0.29
CA VAL A 75 3.56 6.33 0.46
C VAL A 75 2.63 7.46 0.05
N VAL A 76 2.39 7.69 -1.24
CA VAL A 76 1.45 8.71 -1.73
C VAL A 76 0.03 8.48 -1.20
N TYR A 77 -0.41 7.22 -1.07
CA TYR A 77 -1.66 6.88 -0.41
C TYR A 77 -1.63 7.17 1.10
N ARG A 78 -0.57 6.80 1.82
CA ARG A 78 -0.39 7.09 3.25
C ARG A 78 -0.32 8.59 3.55
N LEU A 79 0.21 9.38 2.62
CA LEU A 79 0.20 10.85 2.67
C LEU A 79 -1.19 11.45 2.43
N GLY A 80 -2.18 10.63 2.07
CA GLY A 80 -3.55 11.10 1.89
C GLY A 80 -3.77 11.95 0.63
N LEU A 81 -2.79 12.01 -0.28
CA LEU A 81 -2.87 12.71 -1.57
C LEU A 81 -3.84 12.00 -2.54
N ALA A 82 -4.09 10.71 -2.33
CA ALA A 82 -5.01 9.91 -3.11
C ALA A 82 -6.07 9.26 -2.21
N ALA A 83 -7.28 9.06 -2.74
CA ALA A 83 -8.36 8.37 -2.02
C ALA A 83 -8.16 6.85 -1.96
N SER A 84 -7.46 6.26 -2.93
CA SER A 84 -7.19 4.83 -3.00
C SER A 84 -5.76 4.56 -3.46
N ARG A 85 -5.23 3.37 -3.17
CA ARG A 85 -3.90 2.95 -3.66
C ARG A 85 -3.83 2.89 -5.19
N ALA A 86 -4.93 2.52 -5.85
CA ALA A 86 -5.01 2.54 -7.31
C ALA A 86 -4.90 3.98 -7.86
N ALA A 87 -5.60 4.94 -7.23
CA ALA A 87 -5.48 6.35 -7.58
C ALA A 87 -4.05 6.88 -7.32
N ALA A 88 -3.43 6.51 -6.19
CA ALA A 88 -2.04 6.89 -5.90
C ALA A 88 -1.07 6.37 -6.97
N ARG A 89 -1.23 5.11 -7.38
CA ARG A 89 -0.46 4.51 -8.47
C ARG A 89 -0.63 5.28 -9.77
N GLN A 90 -1.87 5.63 -10.13
CA GLN A 90 -2.16 6.45 -11.31
C GLN A 90 -1.45 7.81 -11.22
N MET A 91 -1.54 8.50 -10.08
CA MET A 91 -0.87 9.80 -9.88
C MET A 91 0.64 9.72 -10.09
N VAL A 92 1.28 8.66 -9.59
CA VAL A 92 2.71 8.41 -9.83
C VAL A 92 2.97 8.15 -11.32
N CYS A 93 2.24 7.23 -11.96
CA CYS A 93 2.42 6.91 -13.38
C CYS A 93 2.28 8.14 -14.30
N HIS A 94 1.33 9.03 -14.00
CA HIS A 94 1.11 10.28 -14.75
C HIS A 94 2.11 11.41 -14.41
N CYS A 95 3.20 11.10 -13.69
CA CYS A 95 4.25 12.05 -13.33
C CYS A 95 3.77 13.26 -12.50
N HIS A 96 2.75 13.07 -11.65
CA HIS A 96 2.28 14.13 -10.76
C HIS A 96 3.16 14.31 -9.51
N ILE A 97 3.93 13.28 -9.16
CA ILE A 97 4.75 13.22 -7.95
C ILE A 97 6.21 13.49 -8.27
N ARG A 98 6.88 14.18 -7.35
CA ARG A 98 8.32 14.41 -7.34
C ARG A 98 8.93 13.82 -6.07
N VAL A 99 10.13 13.28 -6.19
CA VAL A 99 10.96 12.84 -5.08
C VAL A 99 12.27 13.62 -5.17
N ASN A 100 12.64 14.33 -4.10
CA ASN A 100 13.81 15.21 -4.04
C ASN A 100 13.89 16.18 -5.24
N GLY A 101 12.73 16.77 -5.59
CA GLY A 101 12.59 17.70 -6.71
C GLY A 101 12.56 17.07 -8.11
N LYS A 102 12.92 15.79 -8.26
CA LYS A 102 12.92 15.06 -9.54
C LYS A 102 11.57 14.41 -9.80
N ARG A 103 11.11 14.42 -11.05
CA ARG A 103 9.88 13.72 -11.47
C ARG A 103 10.11 12.21 -11.41
N VAL A 104 9.22 11.49 -10.74
CA VAL A 104 9.25 10.02 -10.68
C VAL A 104 7.93 9.47 -11.22
N ASN A 105 8.03 8.51 -12.14
CA ASN A 105 6.88 7.87 -12.79
C ASN A 105 6.76 6.38 -12.44
N MET A 106 7.61 5.87 -11.55
CA MET A 106 7.68 4.47 -11.19
C MET A 106 6.99 4.23 -9.83
N PRO A 107 5.80 3.59 -9.79
CA PRO A 107 5.09 3.29 -8.54
C PRO A 107 5.89 2.44 -7.56
N SER A 108 6.74 1.55 -8.08
CA SER A 108 7.59 0.66 -7.30
C SER A 108 8.90 1.29 -6.84
N TYR A 109 9.08 2.61 -7.04
CA TYR A 109 10.23 3.33 -6.51
C TYR A 109 10.26 3.18 -4.98
N GLY A 110 11.39 2.74 -4.44
CA GLY A 110 11.60 2.62 -3.00
C GLY A 110 12.06 3.96 -2.45
N VAL A 111 11.32 4.50 -1.49
CA VAL A 111 11.68 5.74 -0.80
C VAL A 111 12.43 5.43 0.49
N TYR A 112 13.35 6.32 0.87
CA TYR A 112 14.22 6.16 2.04
C TYR A 112 14.07 7.32 3.03
N ALA A 113 14.53 7.11 4.25
CA ALA A 113 14.61 8.18 5.24
C ALA A 113 15.41 9.36 4.70
N GLY A 114 14.87 10.58 4.88
CA GLY A 114 15.42 11.81 4.34
C GLY A 114 14.80 12.25 3.01
N ASP A 115 14.15 11.36 2.25
CA ASP A 115 13.50 11.73 1.00
C ASP A 115 12.35 12.72 1.23
N VAL A 116 12.21 13.67 0.31
CA VAL A 116 11.12 14.65 0.27
C VAL A 116 10.24 14.37 -0.94
N ILE A 117 8.96 14.12 -0.66
CA ILE A 117 7.92 13.87 -1.65
C ILE A 117 7.10 15.15 -1.81
N SER A 118 6.95 15.61 -3.06
CA SER A 118 6.16 16.80 -3.37
C SER A 118 5.32 16.61 -4.62
N VAL A 119 4.29 17.45 -4.77
CA VAL A 119 3.48 17.48 -5.99
C VAL A 119 4.13 18.40 -7.01
N ARG A 120 4.15 17.98 -8.29
CA ARG A 120 4.63 18.81 -9.39
C ARG A 120 3.80 20.12 -9.46
N PRO A 121 4.42 21.30 -9.53
CA PRO A 121 3.70 22.59 -9.54
C PRO A 121 2.65 22.71 -10.64
N GLY A 122 2.93 22.24 -11.86
CA GLY A 122 1.96 22.24 -12.96
C GLY A 122 0.77 21.29 -12.75
N SER A 123 0.89 20.31 -11.87
CA SER A 123 -0.21 19.40 -11.50
C SER A 123 -1.14 20.02 -10.47
N MET A 124 -0.65 20.95 -9.65
CA MET A 124 -1.44 21.62 -8.60
C MET A 124 -2.63 22.40 -9.14
N ARG A 125 -2.60 22.80 -10.42
CA ARG A 125 -3.71 23.50 -11.09
C ARG A 125 -4.85 22.57 -11.53
N LYS A 126 -4.66 21.25 -11.45
CA LYS A 126 -5.68 20.28 -11.88
C LYS A 126 -6.72 20.09 -10.77
N ALA A 127 -7.98 19.87 -11.16
CA ALA A 127 -9.09 19.65 -10.24
C ALA A 127 -8.85 18.55 -9.19
N ILE A 128 -8.04 17.54 -9.51
CA ILE A 128 -7.68 16.46 -8.57
C ILE A 128 -6.92 17.01 -7.35
N PHE A 129 -6.14 18.08 -7.54
CA PHE A 129 -5.33 18.71 -6.49
C PHE A 129 -6.02 19.91 -5.81
N ASN A 130 -7.24 20.23 -6.22
CA ASN A 130 -8.02 21.27 -5.55
C ASN A 130 -8.31 20.86 -4.09
N ASP A 131 -8.14 21.84 -3.20
CA ASP A 131 -8.38 21.70 -1.75
C ASP A 131 -7.55 20.62 -1.06
N ILE A 132 -6.48 20.12 -1.69
CA ILE A 132 -5.63 19.10 -1.07
C ILE A 132 -4.95 19.64 0.18
N SER A 133 -4.56 20.92 0.21
CA SER A 133 -3.99 21.53 1.41
C SER A 133 -4.95 21.48 2.60
N ALA A 134 -6.23 21.79 2.38
CA ALA A 134 -7.28 21.71 3.41
C ALA A 134 -7.50 20.26 3.87
N LYS A 135 -7.64 19.32 2.94
CA LYS A 135 -7.79 17.88 3.24
C LYS A 135 -6.61 17.32 4.02
N LEU A 136 -5.39 17.76 3.70
CA LEU A 136 -4.18 17.34 4.43
C LEU A 136 -4.17 17.90 5.87
N GLN A 137 -4.64 19.13 6.08
CA GLN A 137 -4.78 19.70 7.42
C GLN A 137 -5.81 18.95 8.26
N GLU A 138 -6.95 18.59 7.69
CA GLU A 138 -7.99 17.80 8.37
C GLU A 138 -7.45 16.43 8.78
N LYS A 139 -6.83 15.70 7.85
CA LYS A 139 -6.19 14.41 8.13
C LYS A 139 -5.07 14.50 9.17
N GLN A 140 -4.35 15.61 9.21
CA GLN A 140 -3.33 15.84 10.24
C GLN A 140 -3.96 15.95 11.63
N LYS A 141 -5.08 16.67 11.76
CA LYS A 141 -5.82 16.79 13.02
C LYS A 141 -6.40 15.46 13.49
N GLU A 142 -6.84 14.62 12.55
CA GLU A 142 -7.34 13.27 12.82
C GLU A 142 -6.22 12.26 13.20
N GLY A 143 -4.94 12.64 13.09
CA GLY A 143 -3.84 11.73 13.37
C GLY A 143 -3.69 10.61 12.33
N PHE A 144 -4.12 10.86 11.08
CA PHE A 144 -4.12 9.85 10.01
C PHE A 144 -2.71 9.39 9.59
N PHE A 145 -1.70 10.24 9.75
CA PHE A 145 -0.37 9.99 9.23
C PHE A 145 0.46 9.05 10.12
N PRO A 146 1.11 8.02 9.54
CA PRO A 146 2.07 7.21 10.26
C PRO A 146 3.23 8.04 10.86
N PRO A 147 3.84 7.60 11.97
CA PRO A 147 4.88 8.37 12.67
C PRO A 147 6.18 8.57 11.86
N TRP A 148 6.42 7.75 10.84
CA TRP A 148 7.59 7.83 9.97
C TRP A 148 7.43 8.83 8.81
N LEU A 149 6.28 9.51 8.73
CA LEU A 149 5.98 10.55 7.75
C LEU A 149 5.70 11.89 8.44
N THR A 150 6.37 12.93 7.99
CA THR A 150 6.07 14.32 8.38
C THR A 150 5.50 15.06 7.20
N VAL A 151 4.31 15.63 7.34
CA VAL A 151 3.60 16.33 6.26
C VAL A 151 3.59 17.83 6.54
N GLU A 152 3.87 18.64 5.52
CA GLU A 152 3.68 20.08 5.51
C GLU A 152 2.47 20.43 4.61
N PRO A 153 1.25 20.57 5.17
CA PRO A 153 0.04 20.76 4.36
C PRO A 153 0.03 22.03 3.52
N LYS A 154 0.71 23.09 3.98
CA LYS A 154 0.76 24.40 3.29
C LYS A 154 1.48 24.29 1.95
N LYS A 155 2.57 23.52 1.88
CA LYS A 155 3.35 23.32 0.65
C LYS A 155 2.91 22.08 -0.14
N VAL A 156 2.11 21.21 0.48
CA VAL A 156 1.77 19.88 -0.07
C VAL A 156 3.05 19.08 -0.32
N GLU A 157 3.90 19.08 0.71
CA GLU A 157 5.17 18.35 0.74
C GLU A 157 5.18 17.42 1.95
N ALA A 158 5.91 16.32 1.83
CA ALA A 158 6.10 15.39 2.93
C ALA A 158 7.54 14.90 2.97
N LYS A 159 8.08 14.78 4.17
CA LYS A 159 9.42 14.26 4.44
C LYS A 159 9.31 12.91 5.12
N ILE A 160 10.14 11.97 4.68
CA ILE A 160 10.29 10.67 5.32
C ILE A 160 11.28 10.81 6.46
N THR A 161 10.83 10.63 7.69
CA THR A 161 11.69 10.79 8.87
C THR A 161 12.41 9.51 9.23
N GLY A 162 11.81 8.36 8.95
CA GLY A 162 12.38 7.05 9.26
C GLY A 162 11.76 5.93 8.45
N MET A 163 12.17 4.70 8.74
CA MET A 163 11.61 3.52 8.11
C MET A 163 10.32 3.06 8.81
N PRO A 164 9.33 2.53 8.06
CA PRO A 164 8.11 2.01 8.63
C PRO A 164 8.40 0.80 9.52
N GLN A 165 8.12 0.93 10.81
CA GLN A 165 8.19 -0.17 11.75
C GLN A 165 6.85 -0.91 11.81
N MET A 166 6.92 -2.25 11.80
CA MET A 166 5.77 -3.10 12.03
C MET A 166 5.40 -3.03 13.51
N LYS A 167 4.22 -2.48 13.85
CA LYS A 167 3.71 -2.55 15.22
C LYS A 167 3.28 -3.98 15.52
N GLU A 168 3.69 -4.51 16.67
CA GLU A 168 3.42 -5.89 17.10
C GLU A 168 1.92 -6.18 17.29
N THR A 169 1.10 -5.15 17.52
CA THR A 169 -0.30 -5.30 17.96
C THR A 169 -1.36 -5.06 16.87
N GLY A 170 -1.02 -4.85 15.60
CA GLY A 170 -2.05 -4.33 14.67
C GLY A 170 -1.76 -4.28 13.18
N THR A 171 -0.89 -5.12 12.64
CA THR A 171 -0.94 -5.36 11.19
C THR A 171 -2.08 -6.33 10.89
N HIS A 172 -2.94 -5.98 9.94
CA HIS A 172 -4.09 -6.81 9.56
C HIS A 172 -3.68 -8.11 8.81
N PHE A 173 -2.39 -8.31 8.61
CA PHE A 173 -1.80 -9.35 7.78
C PHE A 173 -0.64 -10.01 8.50
N ASP A 174 -0.54 -11.32 8.35
CA ASP A 174 0.60 -12.09 8.82
C ASP A 174 1.58 -12.34 7.66
N PHE A 175 2.79 -11.81 7.80
CA PHE A 175 3.84 -11.94 6.78
C PHE A 175 4.65 -13.24 6.92
N ALA A 176 4.60 -13.91 8.08
CA ALA A 176 5.36 -15.15 8.28
C ALA A 176 4.88 -16.30 7.37
N PRO A 177 3.56 -16.60 7.25
CA PRO A 177 3.04 -17.60 6.32
C PRO A 177 3.35 -17.27 4.85
N VAL A 178 3.41 -15.97 4.51
CA VAL A 178 3.77 -15.53 3.16
C VAL A 178 5.20 -15.92 2.82
N LEU A 179 6.13 -15.72 3.75
CA LEU A 179 7.53 -16.09 3.55
C LEU A 179 7.71 -17.61 3.52
N GLU A 180 6.99 -18.34 4.36
CA GLU A 180 6.98 -19.81 4.33
C GLU A 180 6.53 -20.34 2.96
N PHE A 181 5.49 -19.76 2.38
CA PHE A 181 5.00 -20.13 1.04
C PHE A 181 6.08 -20.05 -0.04
N TYR A 182 7.00 -19.09 0.05
CA TYR A 182 8.07 -18.90 -0.94
C TYR A 182 9.38 -19.64 -0.60
N LYS A 183 9.51 -20.19 0.62
CA LYS A 183 10.65 -21.02 1.03
C LYS A 183 10.47 -22.49 0.66
N ARG A 184 9.23 -22.93 0.49
CA ARG A 184 8.88 -24.24 -0.06
C ARG A 184 9.23 -24.30 -1.55
#